data_AF-A0A2T2X9I0-F1
#
_entry.id   AF-A0A2T2X9I0-F1
#
_cell.length_a   1.000
_cell.length_b   1.000
_cell.length_c   1.000
_cell.angle_alpha   90.00
_cell.angle_beta   90.00
_cell.angle_gamma   90.00
#
_symmetry.space_group_name_H-M   'P 1'
#
loop_
_entity.id
_entity.type
_entity.pdbx_description
1 polymer ?
#
loop_
_entity_poly.entity_id
_entity_poly.type
_entity_poly.pdbx_seq_one_letter_code
_entity_poly.pdbx_strand_id
1 'polypeptide(L)'
;MAYLDEKIRGQVSQFFQDLKDPVTIQIFPGPNSELSQVFIELSNEVADLSDLVMVTQTTEVPPLEPGHSGDENISGPIAMLLDNSGHPTGIRFVGIPSGHEFGAFLEDIKAVSTHHVGLSEEGQQALSQIQQPVHIQVFTTPT
;
A
#
# COMPACT_ATOMS: atom_id res chain seq x y z
N MET A 1 -18.78 -9.21 0.41
CA MET A 1 -19.45 -8.52 -0.73
C MET A 1 -18.35 -8.24 -1.73
N ALA A 2 -18.55 -8.40 -3.04
CA ALA A 2 -17.47 -8.08 -3.98
C ALA A 2 -17.26 -6.57 -4.04
N TYR A 3 -16.05 -6.09 -3.75
CA TYR A 3 -15.68 -4.67 -3.81
C TYR A 3 -15.25 -4.26 -5.23
N LEU A 4 -14.69 -5.19 -6.00
CA LEU A 4 -14.32 -4.98 -7.39
C LEU A 4 -15.35 -5.64 -8.31
N ASP A 5 -15.96 -4.84 -9.19
CA ASP A 5 -16.78 -5.39 -10.26
C ASP A 5 -15.93 -6.10 -11.33
N GLU A 6 -16.55 -6.96 -12.14
CA GLU A 6 -15.85 -7.76 -13.17
C GLU A 6 -15.05 -6.92 -14.17
N LYS A 7 -15.51 -5.70 -14.48
CA LYS A 7 -14.81 -4.81 -15.41
C LYS A 7 -13.52 -4.30 -14.75
N ILE A 8 -13.59 -3.86 -13.49
CA ILE A 8 -12.44 -3.40 -12.73
C ILE A 8 -11.47 -4.56 -12.52
N ARG A 9 -11.94 -5.75 -12.15
CA ARG A 9 -11.10 -6.96 -12.01
C ARG A 9 -10.30 -7.23 -13.28
N GLY A 10 -10.95 -7.19 -14.44
CA GLY A 10 -10.26 -7.35 -15.73
C GLY A 10 -9.21 -6.27 -16.01
N GLN A 11 -9.47 -5.01 -15.64
CA GLN A 11 -8.51 -3.91 -15.77
C GLN A 11 -7.30 -4.09 -14.84
N VAL A 12 -7.54 -4.48 -13.58
CA VAL A 12 -6.46 -4.71 -12.61
C VAL A 12 -5.62 -5.93 -13.00
N SER A 13 -6.24 -7.04 -13.40
CA SER A 13 -5.49 -8.21 -13.93
C SER A 13 -4.61 -7.83 -15.12
N GLN A 14 -5.13 -7.03 -16.06
CA GLN A 14 -4.34 -6.53 -17.19
C GLN A 14 -3.19 -5.63 -16.74
N PHE A 15 -3.44 -4.77 -15.75
CA PHE A 15 -2.46 -3.84 -15.19
C PHE A 15 -1.33 -4.56 -14.43
N PHE A 16 -1.59 -5.75 -13.89
CA PHE A 16 -0.65 -6.58 -13.15
C PHE A 16 0.11 -7.63 -14.01
N GLN A 17 -0.11 -7.69 -15.32
CA GLN A 17 0.56 -8.69 -16.18
C GLN A 17 2.09 -8.55 -16.25
N ASP A 18 2.61 -7.36 -15.98
CA ASP A 18 4.01 -6.99 -16.08
C ASP A 18 4.73 -6.91 -14.73
N LEU A 19 4.06 -7.28 -13.63
CA LEU A 19 4.69 -7.52 -12.33
C LEU A 19 5.88 -8.49 -12.47
N LYS A 20 6.92 -8.29 -11.66
CA LYS A 20 8.18 -9.05 -11.74
C LYS A 20 8.46 -9.80 -10.47
N ASP A 21 8.42 -9.08 -9.36
CA ASP A 21 8.72 -9.62 -8.05
C ASP A 21 7.48 -9.68 -7.15
N PRO A 22 7.38 -10.66 -6.23
CA PRO A 22 6.28 -10.71 -5.28
C PRO A 22 6.22 -9.47 -4.38
N VAL A 23 5.01 -9.04 -4.03
CA VAL A 23 4.74 -7.94 -3.10
C VAL A 23 3.76 -8.40 -2.04
N THR A 24 4.06 -8.10 -0.78
CA THR A 24 3.15 -8.41 0.33
C THR A 24 2.48 -7.16 0.83
N ILE A 25 1.15 -7.17 0.87
CA ILE A 25 0.33 -6.20 1.58
C ILE A 25 0.16 -6.72 3.02
N GLN A 26 0.96 -6.21 3.96
CA GLN A 26 0.86 -6.55 5.38
C GLN A 26 -0.08 -5.58 6.10
N ILE A 27 -1.18 -6.10 6.62
CA ILE A 27 -2.26 -5.31 7.22
C ILE A 27 -2.23 -5.43 8.75
N PHE A 28 -2.09 -4.29 9.42
CA PHE A 28 -2.42 -4.13 10.83
C PHE A 28 -3.87 -3.60 10.94
N PRO A 29 -4.83 -4.40 11.42
CA PRO A 29 -6.24 -3.97 11.49
C PRO A 29 -6.46 -2.88 12.55
N GLY A 30 -5.67 -2.88 13.63
CA GLY A 30 -5.91 -1.99 14.76
C GLY A 30 -7.07 -2.45 15.65
N PRO A 31 -7.30 -1.75 16.77
CA PRO A 31 -8.09 -2.28 17.89
C PRO A 31 -9.60 -2.34 17.64
N ASN A 32 -10.17 -1.57 16.68
CA ASN A 32 -11.60 -1.54 16.41
C ASN A 32 -11.91 -0.86 15.06
N SER A 33 -12.11 -1.59 13.94
CA SER A 33 -12.86 -1.01 12.82
C SER A 33 -13.47 -2.03 11.87
N GLU A 34 -14.76 -1.84 11.54
CA GLU A 34 -15.40 -2.48 10.37
C GLU A 34 -14.63 -2.20 9.07
N LEU A 35 -13.99 -1.02 9.01
CA LEU A 35 -13.12 -0.60 7.91
C LEU A 35 -11.92 -1.55 7.70
N SER A 36 -11.43 -2.20 8.74
CA SER A 36 -10.35 -3.19 8.62
C SER A 36 -10.78 -4.39 7.79
N GLN A 37 -12.00 -4.90 8.05
CA GLN A 37 -12.53 -6.03 7.32
C GLN A 37 -12.71 -5.67 5.84
N VAL A 38 -13.22 -4.47 5.56
CA VAL A 38 -13.34 -3.94 4.20
C VAL A 38 -11.97 -3.88 3.52
N PHE A 39 -10.95 -3.36 4.19
CA PHE A 39 -9.60 -3.25 3.60
C PHE A 39 -8.98 -4.63 3.35
N ILE A 40 -9.15 -5.56 4.28
CA ILE A 40 -8.67 -6.94 4.14
C ILE A 40 -9.36 -7.63 2.96
N GLU A 41 -10.69 -7.54 2.85
CA GLU A 41 -11.43 -8.14 1.73
C GLU A 41 -11.04 -7.51 0.39
N LEU A 42 -10.97 -6.18 0.30
CA LEU A 42 -10.50 -5.48 -0.89
C LEU A 42 -9.07 -5.89 -1.28
N SER A 43 -8.15 -5.98 -0.32
CA SER A 43 -6.76 -6.37 -0.57
C SER A 43 -6.67 -7.82 -1.04
N ASN A 44 -7.48 -8.72 -0.50
CA ASN A 44 -7.55 -10.10 -0.97
C ASN A 44 -8.13 -10.18 -2.39
N GLU A 45 -9.16 -9.38 -2.70
CA GLU A 45 -9.69 -9.33 -4.07
C GLU A 45 -8.65 -8.82 -5.07
N VAL A 46 -7.77 -7.90 -4.67
CA VAL A 46 -6.63 -7.45 -5.50
C VAL A 46 -5.58 -8.56 -5.63
N ALA A 47 -5.27 -9.26 -4.54
CA ALA A 47 -4.31 -10.37 -4.54
C ALA A 47 -4.76 -11.55 -5.41
N ASP A 48 -6.06 -11.86 -5.43
CA ASP A 48 -6.62 -12.91 -6.30
C ASP A 48 -6.44 -12.64 -7.80
N LEU A 49 -6.04 -11.43 -8.19
CA LEU A 49 -5.83 -11.04 -9.59
C LEU A 49 -4.39 -11.24 -10.06
N SER A 50 -3.46 -11.64 -9.18
CA SER A 50 -2.08 -11.95 -9.53
C SER A 50 -1.39 -12.86 -8.50
N ASP A 51 -0.69 -13.89 -8.98
CA ASP A 51 0.12 -14.79 -8.14
C ASP A 51 1.30 -14.09 -7.43
N LEU A 52 1.62 -12.85 -7.82
CA LEU A 52 2.71 -12.06 -7.24
C LEU A 52 2.25 -11.10 -6.15
N VAL A 53 0.95 -11.02 -5.85
CA VAL A 53 0.44 -10.16 -4.78
C VAL A 53 -0.09 -11.03 -3.65
N MET A 54 0.42 -10.79 -2.44
CA MET A 54 0.07 -11.55 -1.25
C MET A 54 -0.50 -10.62 -0.19
N VAL A 55 -1.41 -11.14 0.64
CA VAL A 55 -1.93 -10.40 1.80
C VAL A 55 -1.56 -11.16 3.07
N THR A 56 -1.04 -10.44 4.05
CA THR A 56 -0.80 -10.97 5.40
C THR A 56 -1.40 -10.02 6.42
N GLN A 57 -1.69 -10.54 7.62
CA GLN A 57 -2.12 -9.73 8.75
C GLN A 57 -1.05 -9.77 9.84
N THR A 58 -0.89 -8.66 10.56
CA THR A 58 0.00 -8.57 11.72
C THR A 58 -0.73 -8.01 12.93
N THR A 59 -0.33 -8.46 14.11
CA THR A 59 -0.73 -7.88 15.40
C THR A 59 0.29 -6.86 15.90
N GLU A 60 1.45 -6.76 15.24
CA GLU A 60 2.47 -5.78 15.57
C GLU A 60 1.98 -4.39 15.21
N VAL A 61 1.95 -3.50 16.20
CA VAL A 61 1.56 -2.10 16.00
C VAL A 61 2.67 -1.40 15.20
N PRO A 62 2.37 -0.82 14.03
CA PRO A 62 3.36 -0.05 13.27
C PRO A 62 3.95 1.07 14.13
N PRO A 63 5.22 1.46 13.92
CA PRO A 63 5.79 2.57 14.67
C PRO A 63 5.08 3.87 14.29
N LEU A 64 4.83 4.70 15.31
CA LEU A 64 4.26 6.04 15.14
C LEU A 64 5.13 6.91 14.24
N GLU A 65 4.46 7.79 13.51
CA GLU A 65 5.16 8.72 12.62
C GLU A 65 6.00 9.73 13.41
N PRO A 66 7.12 10.22 12.86
CA PRO A 66 7.99 11.19 13.52
C PRO A 66 7.21 12.39 14.08
N GLY A 67 7.47 12.76 15.33
CA GLY A 67 6.81 13.90 15.99
C GLY A 67 5.66 13.53 16.94
N HIS A 68 5.25 12.26 17.00
CA HIS A 68 4.31 11.78 18.02
C HIS A 68 5.04 11.45 19.33
N SER A 69 4.40 11.70 20.48
CA SER A 69 4.97 11.55 21.82
C SER A 69 5.12 10.10 22.30
N GLY A 70 4.78 9.10 21.48
CA GLY A 70 4.95 7.67 21.78
C GLY A 70 3.80 7.02 22.54
N ASP A 71 2.94 7.81 23.20
CA ASP A 71 1.82 7.30 24.03
C ASP A 71 0.48 7.23 23.27
N GLU A 72 0.43 7.64 22.00
CA GLU A 72 -0.79 7.65 21.21
C GLU A 72 -1.03 6.31 20.51
N ASN A 73 -2.27 5.84 20.56
CA ASN A 73 -2.67 4.60 19.89
C ASN A 73 -2.94 4.88 18.41
N ILE A 74 -2.28 4.12 17.54
CA ILE A 74 -2.55 4.16 16.12
C ILE A 74 -3.93 3.55 15.83
N SER A 75 -4.78 4.36 15.21
CA SER A 75 -6.11 3.96 14.77
C SER A 75 -5.98 3.34 13.39
N GLY A 76 -5.90 2.01 13.32
CA GLY A 76 -5.91 1.26 12.06
C GLY A 76 -7.23 1.41 11.26
N PRO A 77 -7.35 0.80 10.07
CA PRO A 77 -6.40 -0.16 9.52
C PRO A 77 -5.19 0.50 8.85
N ILE A 78 -4.06 -0.21 8.84
CA ILE A 78 -2.84 0.20 8.14
C ILE A 78 -2.38 -0.94 7.25
N ALA A 79 -2.12 -0.65 5.98
CA ALA A 79 -1.38 -1.56 5.10
C ALA A 79 0.04 -1.05 4.87
N MET A 80 1.00 -1.95 5.01
CA MET A 80 2.40 -1.73 4.65
C MET A 80 2.72 -2.59 3.45
N LEU A 81 3.40 -2.02 2.46
CA LEU A 81 3.92 -2.80 1.33
C LEU A 81 5.30 -3.35 1.69
N LEU A 82 5.45 -4.65 1.56
CA LEU A 82 6.73 -5.35 1.72
C LEU A 82 7.22 -5.81 0.35
N ASP A 83 8.53 -5.69 0.13
CA ASP A 83 9.19 -6.19 -1.08
C ASP A 83 9.22 -7.73 -1.13
N ASN A 84 9.85 -8.30 -2.17
CA ASN A 84 9.99 -9.74 -2.36
C ASN A 84 10.85 -10.44 -1.31
N SER A 85 11.57 -9.70 -0.48
CA SER A 85 12.35 -10.20 0.64
C SER A 85 11.60 -10.06 1.97
N GLY A 86 10.38 -9.51 1.95
CA GLY A 86 9.58 -9.23 3.13
C GLY A 86 10.03 -7.99 3.90
N HIS A 87 10.86 -7.12 3.30
CA HIS A 87 11.27 -5.88 3.94
C HIS A 87 10.25 -4.76 3.70
N PRO A 88 9.94 -3.93 4.71
CA PRO A 88 9.07 -2.77 4.53
C PRO A 88 9.68 -1.77 3.53
N THR A 89 8.90 -1.40 2.51
CA THR A 89 9.32 -0.41 1.50
C THR A 89 9.29 1.03 2.02
N GLY A 90 8.62 1.25 3.16
CA GLY A 90 8.31 2.56 3.71
C GLY A 90 6.94 3.12 3.27
N ILE A 91 6.27 2.49 2.30
CA ILE A 91 4.93 2.87 1.85
C ILE A 91 3.88 2.35 2.84
N ARG A 92 3.01 3.26 3.30
CA ARG A 92 1.92 2.96 4.24
C ARG A 92 0.62 3.60 3.79
N PHE A 93 -0.46 2.83 3.81
CA PHE A 93 -1.82 3.32 3.66
C PHE A 93 -2.50 3.25 5.02
N VAL A 94 -2.99 4.38 5.51
CA VAL A 94 -3.76 4.48 6.76
C VAL A 94 -5.21 4.76 6.39
N GLY A 95 -6.12 3.84 6.74
CA GLY A 95 -7.47 3.79 6.20
C GLY A 95 -7.58 2.95 4.92
N ILE A 96 -8.70 3.06 4.21
CA ILE A 96 -8.99 2.27 3.01
C ILE A 96 -8.67 3.09 1.75
N PRO A 97 -7.83 2.60 0.81
CA PRO A 97 -7.53 3.27 -0.46
C PRO A 97 -8.71 3.14 -1.44
N SER A 98 -9.79 3.86 -1.16
CA SER A 98 -11.01 3.88 -1.98
C SER A 98 -11.06 5.09 -2.93
N GLY A 99 -11.93 5.03 -3.93
CA GLY A 99 -12.11 6.13 -4.89
C GLY A 99 -10.87 6.35 -5.75
N HIS A 100 -10.44 7.60 -5.88
CA HIS A 100 -9.25 7.96 -6.67
C HIS A 100 -7.94 7.35 -6.12
N GLU A 101 -7.89 7.05 -4.83
CA GLU A 101 -6.69 6.46 -4.20
C GLU A 101 -6.54 4.95 -4.48
N PHE A 102 -7.58 4.30 -5.01
CA PHE A 102 -7.46 2.90 -5.40
C PHE A 102 -6.44 2.72 -6.54
N GLY A 103 -6.38 3.66 -7.49
CA GLY A 103 -5.38 3.65 -8.55
C GLY A 103 -3.96 3.79 -8.01
N ALA A 104 -3.74 4.73 -7.09
CA ALA A 104 -2.45 4.94 -6.44
C ALA A 104 -1.98 3.69 -5.69
N PHE A 105 -2.89 3.01 -4.98
CA PHE A 105 -2.60 1.75 -4.32
C PHE A 105 -2.10 0.65 -5.27
N LEU A 106 -2.73 0.50 -6.44
CA LEU A 106 -2.30 -0.46 -7.46
C LEU A 106 -0.96 -0.05 -8.09
N GLU A 107 -0.76 1.24 -8.36
CA GLU A 107 0.49 1.78 -8.88
C GLU A 107 1.66 1.54 -7.92
N ASP A 108 1.46 1.71 -6.61
CA ASP A 108 2.49 1.45 -5.61
C ASP A 108 2.86 -0.03 -5.53
N ILE A 109 1.87 -0.94 -5.57
CA ILE A 109 2.13 -2.39 -5.65
C ILE A 109 2.98 -2.70 -6.88
N LYS A 110 2.61 -2.13 -8.03
CA LYS A 110 3.34 -2.34 -9.29
C LYS A 110 4.74 -1.74 -9.25
N ALA A 111 4.91 -0.56 -8.67
CA ALA A 111 6.21 0.10 -8.54
C ALA A 111 7.16 -0.73 -7.66
N VAL A 112 6.67 -1.25 -6.53
CA VAL A 112 7.43 -2.16 -5.66
C VAL A 112 7.79 -3.46 -6.39
N SER A 113 6.84 -4.06 -7.12
CA SER A 113 7.08 -5.31 -7.85
C SER A 113 8.06 -5.17 -9.01
N THR A 114 8.03 -4.03 -9.71
CA THR A 114 8.82 -3.82 -10.94
C THR A 114 10.14 -3.09 -10.69
N HIS A 115 10.33 -2.54 -9.48
CA HIS A 115 11.42 -1.63 -9.12
C HIS A 115 11.54 -0.42 -10.06
N HIS A 116 10.41 -0.03 -10.66
CA HIS A 116 10.36 1.04 -11.63
C HIS A 116 9.43 2.15 -11.15
N VAL A 117 9.96 3.37 -11.10
CA VAL A 117 9.21 4.59 -10.80
C VAL A 117 9.22 5.49 -12.02
N GLY A 118 8.05 6.02 -12.41
CA GLY A 118 7.85 6.86 -13.59
C GLY A 118 8.37 8.30 -13.43
N LEU A 119 9.58 8.46 -12.88
CA LEU A 119 10.21 9.76 -12.64
C LEU A 119 11.19 10.10 -13.76
N SER A 120 11.25 11.39 -14.15
CA SER A 120 12.25 11.87 -15.10
C SER A 120 13.66 11.72 -14.54
N GLU A 121 14.68 11.72 -15.41
CA GLU A 121 16.08 11.65 -14.99
C GLU A 121 16.43 12.79 -14.04
N GLU A 122 15.93 14.01 -14.31
CA GLU A 122 16.15 15.17 -13.45
C GLU A 122 15.50 14.97 -12.07
N GLY A 123 14.32 14.36 -12.01
CA GLY A 123 13.64 14.04 -10.76
C GLY A 123 14.40 13.01 -9.93
N GLN A 124 14.87 11.93 -10.57
CA GLN A 124 15.69 10.91 -9.90
C GLN A 124 17.02 11.49 -9.39
N GLN A 125 17.67 12.34 -10.18
CA GLN A 125 18.88 13.05 -9.76
C GLN A 125 18.61 13.95 -8.56
N ALA A 126 17.51 14.72 -8.57
CA ALA A 126 17.15 15.57 -7.44
C ALA A 126 16.90 14.76 -6.16
N LEU A 127 16.17 13.64 -6.25
CA LEU A 127 15.90 12.76 -5.11
C LEU A 127 17.18 12.11 -4.57
N SER A 128 18.15 11.77 -5.44
CA SER A 128 19.45 11.20 -5.02
C SER A 128 20.27 12.12 -4.11
N GLN A 129 19.98 13.43 -4.08
CA GLN A 129 20.70 14.41 -3.26
C GLN A 129 20.13 14.54 -1.84
N ILE A 130 19.01 13.87 -1.54
CA ILE A 130 18.39 13.86 -0.22
C ILE A 130 19.28 13.06 0.75
N GLN A 131 19.88 13.76 1.71
CA GLN A 131 20.82 13.18 2.69
C GLN A 131 20.22 12.99 4.08
N GLN A 132 19.02 13.50 4.32
CA GLN A 132 18.33 13.40 5.60
C GLN A 132 17.06 12.58 5.42
N PRO A 133 16.63 11.80 6.44
CA PRO A 133 15.35 11.11 6.39
C PRO A 133 14.21 12.09 6.14
N VAL A 134 13.39 11.82 5.14
CA VAL A 134 12.19 12.60 4.82
C VAL A 134 10.97 11.78 5.17
N HIS A 135 10.07 12.38 5.93
CA HIS A 135 8.77 11.79 6.24
C HIS A 135 7.69 12.55 5.46
N ILE A 136 6.96 11.84 4.60
CA ILE A 136 5.91 12.41 3.75
C ILE A 136 4.56 11.84 4.23
N GLN A 137 3.62 12.73 4.50
CA GLN A 137 2.23 12.38 4.81
C GLN A 137 1.31 13.10 3.86
N VAL A 138 0.43 12.35 3.22
CA VAL A 138 -0.59 12.89 2.32
C VAL A 138 -1.95 12.55 2.92
N PHE A 139 -2.75 13.59 3.17
CA PHE A 139 -4.11 13.44 3.68
C PHE A 139 -5.09 13.62 2.52
N THR A 140 -5.86 12.59 2.25
CA THR A 140 -6.85 12.58 1.16
C THR A 140 -8.23 12.28 1.71
N THR A 141 -9.25 12.62 0.92
CA THR A 141 -10.64 12.26 1.19
C THR A 141 -11.17 11.50 -0.02
N PRO A 142 -11.82 10.34 0.15
CA PRO A 142 -12.47 9.66 -0.96
C PRO A 142 -13.64 10.53 -1.44
N THR A 143 -13.52 11.09 -2.65
CA THR A 143 -14.58 11.87 -3.31
C THR A 143 -15.54 10.99 -4.07
#